data_AF-A0A1H5YNJ4-F1
#
_entry.id   AF-A0A1H5YNJ4-F1
#
_cell.length_a   1.000
_cell.length_b   1.000
_cell.length_c   1.000
_cell.angle_alpha   90.00
_cell.angle_beta   90.00
_cell.angle_gamma   90.00
#
_symmetry.space_group_name_H-M   'P 1'
#
loop_
_entity.id
_entity.type
_entity.pdbx_description
1 polymer ?
#
loop_
_entity_poly.entity_id
_entity_poly.type
_entity_poly.pdbx_seq_one_letter_code
_entity_poly.pdbx_strand_id
1 'polypeptide(L)'
;MRLRGLDTLVTAGQRLDFRWADGNLLSMAPEACVAVYGHSFGQEGALRLVFRFRPGDAEPNGAGHVTVSVPVAPEHAQDAWQFVQNLVGVHGIEDVAWTDGHAVAADRPVRIPQDSQDWLAAPASPRTEELLSWVTRNLADADGRDAAR
;
A
#
# COMPACT_ATOMS: atom_id res chain seq x y z
N MET A 1 0.24 22.53 3.78
CA MET A 1 -0.45 21.70 4.81
C MET A 1 0.51 20.67 5.38
N ARG A 2 0.21 20.07 6.53
CA ARG A 2 1.10 19.14 7.22
C ARG A 2 0.32 17.99 7.84
N LEU A 3 0.84 16.77 7.73
CA LEU A 3 0.33 15.57 8.36
C LEU A 3 1.41 14.96 9.26
N ARG A 4 1.01 14.53 10.47
CA ARG A 4 1.87 13.84 11.42
C ARG A 4 1.55 12.35 11.41
N GLY A 5 2.50 11.54 10.94
CA GLY A 5 2.55 10.10 11.18
C GLY A 5 3.25 9.76 12.49
N LEU A 6 3.35 8.46 12.80
CA LEU A 6 3.98 7.96 14.04
C LEU A 6 5.46 8.35 14.11
N ASP A 7 6.20 8.12 13.04
CA ASP A 7 7.64 8.36 12.91
C ASP A 7 7.98 9.29 11.73
N THR A 8 6.96 9.71 11.00
CA THR A 8 7.10 10.41 9.73
C THR A 8 6.30 11.69 9.76
N LEU A 9 6.87 12.76 9.21
CA LEU A 9 6.19 14.01 8.99
C LEU A 9 6.04 14.28 7.50
N VAL A 10 4.81 14.52 7.06
CA VAL A 10 4.51 14.87 5.67
C VAL A 10 4.15 16.35 5.59
N THR A 11 4.81 17.10 4.73
CA THR A 11 4.47 18.50 4.44
C THR A 11 4.18 18.63 2.95
N ALA A 12 3.01 19.20 2.61
CA ALA A 12 2.63 19.49 1.24
C ALA A 12 2.64 21.00 0.98
N GLY A 13 3.39 21.39 -0.04
CA GLY A 13 3.50 22.73 -0.61
C GLY A 13 3.82 22.63 -2.09
N GLN A 14 4.90 23.27 -2.54
CA GLN A 14 5.44 23.05 -3.90
C GLN A 14 5.98 21.62 -4.09
N ARG A 15 6.28 20.93 -2.98
CA ARG A 15 6.75 19.55 -2.94
C ARG A 15 6.03 18.77 -1.84
N LEU A 16 6.07 17.45 -1.95
CA LEU A 16 5.72 16.52 -0.89
C LEU A 16 7.00 16.08 -0.18
N ASP A 17 7.18 16.62 1.02
CA ASP A 17 8.33 16.34 1.87
C ASP A 17 7.96 15.33 2.95
N PHE A 18 8.64 14.19 2.95
CA PHE A 18 8.54 13.13 3.94
C PHE A 18 9.80 13.14 4.80
N ARG A 19 9.66 13.43 6.08
CA ARG A 19 10.77 13.49 7.03
C ARG A 19 10.60 12.45 8.13
N TRP A 20 11.55 11.55 8.27
CA TRP A 20 11.55 10.52 9.30
C TRP A 20 12.24 10.99 10.59
N ALA A 21 12.00 10.27 11.69
CA ALA A 21 12.54 10.58 13.01
C ALA A 21 14.08 10.57 13.07
N ASP A 22 14.73 9.83 12.19
CA ASP A 22 16.18 9.76 12.03
C ASP A 22 16.77 10.98 11.27
N GLY A 23 15.92 11.88 10.77
CA GLY A 23 16.31 13.07 10.03
C GLY A 23 16.39 12.88 8.51
N ASN A 24 16.15 11.67 7.99
CA ASN A 24 16.09 11.43 6.55
C ASN A 24 14.94 12.23 5.92
N LEU A 25 15.18 12.72 4.71
CA LEU A 25 14.23 13.53 3.94
C LEU A 25 14.09 12.96 2.52
N LEU A 26 12.86 12.65 2.14
CA LEU A 26 12.47 12.39 0.77
C LEU A 26 11.56 13.53 0.30
N SER A 27 11.91 14.13 -0.82
CA SER A 27 11.14 15.25 -1.38
C SER A 27 10.73 14.93 -2.81
N MET A 28 9.44 14.87 -3.07
CA MET A 28 8.86 14.49 -4.38
C MET A 28 8.01 15.61 -4.95
N ALA A 29 7.96 15.70 -6.28
CA ALA A 29 6.99 16.57 -6.95
C ALA A 29 5.57 16.02 -6.71
N PRO A 30 4.57 16.83 -6.35
CA PRO A 30 3.20 16.36 -6.16
C PRO A 30 2.61 15.74 -7.43
N GLU A 31 2.99 16.24 -8.60
CA GLU A 31 2.55 15.76 -9.91
C GLU A 31 3.10 14.35 -10.23
N ALA A 32 4.19 13.95 -9.57
CA ALA A 32 4.70 12.59 -9.66
C ALA A 32 3.86 11.61 -8.82
N CYS A 33 2.99 12.09 -7.93
CA CYS A 33 2.13 11.25 -7.11
C CYS A 33 0.97 10.71 -7.96
N VAL A 34 1.06 9.44 -8.34
CA VAL A 34 0.08 8.79 -9.22
C VAL A 34 -1.03 8.09 -8.45
N ALA A 35 -0.82 7.80 -7.17
CA ALA A 35 -1.86 7.23 -6.33
C ALA A 35 -1.64 7.49 -4.84
N VAL A 36 -2.72 7.54 -4.08
CA VAL A 36 -2.70 7.56 -2.61
C VAL A 36 -3.75 6.59 -2.07
N TYR A 37 -3.30 5.63 -1.28
CA TYR A 37 -4.19 4.65 -0.64
C TYR A 37 -4.18 4.84 0.87
N GLY A 38 -5.35 4.81 1.50
CA GLY A 38 -5.48 4.72 2.94
C GLY A 38 -6.16 3.41 3.32
N HIS A 39 -5.62 2.70 4.30
CA HIS A 39 -6.32 1.55 4.88
C HIS A 39 -6.04 1.43 6.37
N SER A 40 -7.00 0.93 7.13
CA SER A 40 -6.73 0.61 8.54
C SER A 40 -5.72 -0.53 8.63
N PHE A 41 -4.88 -0.49 9.65
CA PHE A 41 -3.93 -1.55 9.96
C PHE A 41 -3.81 -1.73 11.47
N GLY A 42 -3.51 -2.96 11.89
CA GLY A 42 -3.46 -3.30 13.31
C GLY A 42 -4.83 -3.35 13.97
N GLN A 43 -4.85 -3.63 15.27
CA GLN A 43 -6.10 -3.82 16.02
C GLN A 43 -6.70 -2.53 16.60
N GLU A 44 -5.96 -1.41 16.53
CA GLU A 44 -6.32 -0.17 17.24
C GLU A 44 -6.87 0.93 16.32
N GLY A 45 -7.26 0.60 15.08
CA GLY A 45 -7.77 1.59 14.13
C GLY A 45 -6.68 2.55 13.63
N ALA A 46 -5.41 2.15 13.72
CA ALA A 46 -4.32 2.90 13.12
C ALA A 46 -4.47 2.90 11.60
N LEU A 47 -4.09 3.99 10.96
CA LEU A 47 -4.28 4.21 9.52
C LEU A 47 -2.93 4.17 8.82
N ARG A 48 -2.83 3.44 7.71
CA ARG A 48 -1.65 3.48 6.85
C ARG A 48 -1.99 4.23 5.59
N LEU A 49 -1.27 5.32 5.34
CA LEU A 49 -1.27 5.98 4.04
C LEU A 49 -0.13 5.45 3.19
N VAL A 50 -0.41 5.17 1.91
CA VAL A 50 0.57 4.68 0.94
C VAL A 50 0.53 5.60 -0.26
N PHE A 51 1.60 6.36 -0.46
CA PHE A 51 1.79 7.24 -1.61
C PHE A 51 2.60 6.51 -2.66
N ARG A 52 2.11 6.47 -3.90
CA ARG A 52 2.83 5.92 -5.04
C ARG A 52 3.26 7.04 -5.97
N PHE A 53 4.55 7.07 -6.28
CA PHE A 53 5.14 8.05 -7.18
C PHE A 53 5.68 7.39 -8.44
N ARG A 54 5.52 8.08 -9.57
CA ARG A 54 6.21 7.78 -10.83
C ARG A 54 7.27 8.86 -11.06
N PRO A 55 8.57 8.55 -10.90
CA PRO A 55 9.65 9.49 -11.19
C PRO A 55 9.59 9.94 -12.66
N GLY A 56 9.85 11.22 -12.93
CA GLY A 56 9.70 11.80 -14.29
C GLY A 56 10.62 11.19 -15.35
N ASP A 57 11.73 10.59 -14.95
CA ASP A 57 12.70 9.94 -15.85
C ASP A 57 12.40 8.44 -16.08
N ALA A 58 11.32 7.92 -15.50
CA ALA A 58 10.92 6.54 -15.71
C ALA A 58 10.17 6.42 -17.05
N GLU A 59 10.68 5.57 -17.94
CA GLU A 59 9.97 5.14 -19.15
C GLU A 59 8.51 4.81 -18.83
N PRO A 60 7.53 5.14 -19.70
CA PRO A 60 6.11 4.86 -19.45
C PRO A 60 5.81 3.37 -19.22
N ASN A 61 6.71 2.47 -19.64
CA ASN A 61 6.66 1.02 -19.39
C ASN A 61 7.75 0.53 -18.41
N GLY A 62 8.56 1.42 -17.85
CA GLY A 62 9.54 1.11 -16.80
C GLY A 62 8.84 0.94 -15.46
N ALA A 63 8.91 -0.26 -14.89
CA ALA A 63 8.22 -0.66 -13.66
C ALA A 63 8.72 0.02 -12.35
N GLY A 64 9.36 1.19 -12.45
CA GLY A 64 9.94 1.91 -11.33
C GLY A 64 8.93 2.82 -10.65
N HIS A 65 8.29 2.34 -9.59
CA HIS A 65 7.52 3.18 -8.68
C HIS A 65 8.27 3.38 -7.37
N VAL A 66 8.18 4.59 -6.82
CA VAL A 66 8.60 4.86 -5.44
C VAL A 66 7.34 4.85 -4.57
N THR A 67 7.32 3.98 -3.56
CA THR A 67 6.20 3.89 -2.62
C THR A 67 6.63 4.40 -1.26
N VAL A 68 5.85 5.31 -0.68
CA VAL A 68 6.08 5.84 0.67
C VAL A 68 4.92 5.45 1.56
N SER A 69 5.20 4.68 2.61
CA SER A 69 4.21 4.24 3.60
C SER A 69 4.33 5.10 4.85
N VAL A 70 3.24 5.75 5.25
CA VAL A 70 3.16 6.62 6.42
C VAL A 70 2.13 6.02 7.39
N PRO A 71 2.58 5.41 8.50
CA PRO A 71 1.68 5.01 9.56
C PRO A 71 1.19 6.24 10.33
N VAL A 72 -0.11 6.32 10.55
CA VAL A 72 -0.81 7.43 11.21
C VAL A 72 -1.56 6.88 12.41
N ALA A 73 -1.40 7.55 13.56
CA ALA A 73 -2.10 7.19 14.78
C ALA A 73 -3.62 7.39 14.61
N PRO A 74 -4.47 6.59 15.29
CA PRO A 74 -5.93 6.68 15.17
C PRO A 74 -6.47 8.10 15.42
N GLU A 75 -5.89 8.83 16.37
CA GLU A 75 -6.26 10.21 16.72
C GLU A 75 -6.04 11.22 15.57
N HIS A 76 -5.23 10.86 14.57
CA HIS A 76 -4.92 11.68 13.40
C HIS A 76 -5.57 11.16 12.10
N ALA A 77 -6.43 10.14 12.17
CA ALA A 77 -7.06 9.54 10.98
C ALA A 77 -7.91 10.55 10.19
N GLN A 78 -8.65 11.42 10.89
CA GLN A 78 -9.45 12.47 10.25
C GLN A 78 -8.57 13.53 9.58
N ASP A 79 -7.47 13.94 10.23
CA ASP A 79 -6.50 14.89 9.66
C ASP A 79 -5.82 14.31 8.42
N ALA A 80 -5.50 13.00 8.44
CA ALA A 80 -4.96 12.27 7.31
C ALA A 80 -5.93 12.25 6.13
N TRP A 81 -7.21 12.00 6.37
CA TRP A 81 -8.24 12.04 5.34
C TRP A 81 -8.35 13.44 4.70
N GLN A 82 -8.44 14.49 5.52
CA GLN A 82 -8.49 15.88 5.03
C GLN A 82 -7.22 16.25 4.24
N PHE A 83 -6.06 15.80 4.69
CA PHE A 83 -4.79 15.99 3.98
C PHE A 83 -4.84 15.37 2.57
N VAL A 84 -5.31 14.13 2.45
CA VAL A 84 -5.44 13.45 1.15
C VAL A 84 -6.45 14.14 0.24
N GLN A 85 -7.62 14.54 0.77
CA GLN A 85 -8.62 15.27 -0.02
C GLN A 85 -8.08 16.59 -0.59
N ASN A 86 -7.35 17.35 0.23
CA ASN A 86 -6.73 18.59 -0.21
C ASN A 86 -5.65 18.31 -1.28
N LEU A 87 -4.90 17.23 -1.13
CA LEU A 87 -3.86 16.85 -2.08
C LEU A 87 -4.45 16.52 -3.45
N VAL A 88 -5.56 15.76 -3.47
CA VAL A 88 -6.32 15.45 -4.69
C VAL A 88 -6.88 16.72 -5.32
N GLY A 89 -7.50 17.58 -4.52
CA GLY A 89 -8.12 18.81 -5.02
C GLY A 89 -7.12 19.79 -5.63
N VAL A 90 -5.90 19.87 -5.07
CA VAL A 90 -4.87 20.83 -5.52
C VAL A 90 -4.02 20.26 -6.66
N HIS A 91 -3.69 18.97 -6.63
CA HIS A 91 -2.71 18.37 -7.54
C HIS A 91 -3.28 17.33 -8.52
N GLY A 92 -4.58 17.04 -8.46
CA GLY A 92 -5.26 16.19 -9.45
C GLY A 92 -4.85 14.72 -9.42
N ILE A 93 -4.57 14.17 -8.24
CA ILE A 93 -4.20 12.75 -8.09
C ILE A 93 -5.40 11.87 -8.47
N GLU A 94 -5.23 11.04 -9.50
CA GLU A 94 -6.32 10.31 -10.14
C GLU A 94 -6.76 9.06 -9.37
N ASP A 95 -5.82 8.36 -8.73
CA ASP A 95 -6.08 7.07 -8.08
C ASP A 95 -6.02 7.20 -6.55
N VAL A 96 -7.19 7.37 -5.94
CA VAL A 96 -7.33 7.43 -4.48
C VAL A 96 -8.33 6.38 -4.01
N ALA A 97 -7.87 5.50 -3.13
CA ALA A 97 -8.72 4.51 -2.48
C ALA A 97 -8.59 4.58 -0.96
N TRP A 98 -9.71 4.32 -0.27
CA TRP A 98 -9.77 4.27 1.19
C TRP A 98 -10.52 3.03 1.66
N THR A 99 -9.81 2.07 2.22
CA THR A 99 -10.38 0.88 2.83
C THR A 99 -10.52 1.13 4.33
N ASP A 100 -11.64 1.80 4.70
CA ASP A 100 -12.54 1.41 5.79
C ASP A 100 -13.58 2.51 6.11
N GLY A 101 -14.85 2.12 6.12
CA GLY A 101 -15.91 2.73 6.92
C GLY A 101 -16.79 3.82 6.29
N HIS A 102 -16.28 4.69 5.41
CA HIS A 102 -17.10 5.67 4.70
C HIS A 102 -16.90 5.53 3.20
N ALA A 103 -17.85 4.84 2.57
CA ALA A 103 -17.92 4.68 1.13
C ALA A 103 -18.03 6.06 0.45
N VAL A 104 -16.93 6.51 -0.16
CA VAL A 104 -17.02 7.39 -1.32
C VAL A 104 -16.90 6.46 -2.52
N ALA A 105 -17.98 6.37 -3.29
CA ALA A 105 -18.09 5.56 -4.48
C ALA A 105 -17.07 5.99 -5.53
N ALA A 106 -15.88 5.39 -5.48
CA ALA A 106 -15.09 5.11 -6.66
C ALA A 106 -15.35 3.64 -7.01
N ASP A 107 -15.43 3.37 -8.31
CA ASP A 107 -15.92 2.14 -8.92
C ASP A 107 -15.53 0.89 -8.14
N ARG A 108 -16.54 0.06 -7.86
CA ARG A 108 -16.44 -1.16 -7.06
C ARG A 108 -15.22 -1.96 -7.52
N PRO A 109 -14.30 -2.42 -6.66
CA PRO A 109 -13.26 -3.33 -7.12
C PRO A 109 -13.96 -4.51 -7.78
N VAL A 110 -13.61 -4.79 -9.04
CA VAL A 110 -14.13 -5.92 -9.79
C VAL A 110 -13.96 -7.14 -8.88
N ARG A 111 -15.07 -7.66 -8.34
CA ARG A 111 -15.02 -8.92 -7.61
C ARG A 111 -14.44 -9.93 -8.59
N ILE A 112 -13.37 -10.61 -8.19
CA ILE A 112 -12.84 -11.75 -8.92
C ILE A 112 -14.04 -12.65 -9.24
N PRO A 113 -14.37 -12.86 -10.53
CA PRO A 113 -15.50 -13.70 -10.88
C PRO A 113 -15.23 -15.09 -10.29
N GLN A 114 -16.10 -15.56 -9.40
CA GLN A 114 -15.93 -16.87 -8.75
C GLN A 114 -15.89 -18.01 -9.79
N ASP A 115 -16.34 -17.75 -11.01
CA ASP A 115 -16.50 -18.73 -12.08
C ASP A 115 -15.54 -18.53 -13.28
N SER A 116 -14.50 -17.69 -13.17
CA SER A 116 -13.54 -17.49 -14.27
C SER A 116 -12.33 -18.43 -14.14
N GLN A 117 -12.22 -19.41 -15.05
CA GLN A 117 -11.05 -20.29 -15.17
C GLN A 117 -9.74 -19.54 -15.47
N ASP A 118 -9.82 -18.37 -16.11
CA ASP A 118 -8.66 -17.55 -16.46
C ASP A 118 -7.99 -16.89 -15.25
N TRP A 119 -8.70 -16.77 -14.12
CA TRP A 119 -8.19 -16.21 -12.87
C TRP A 119 -7.58 -17.24 -11.92
N LEU A 120 -7.71 -18.54 -12.21
CA LEU A 120 -7.31 -19.61 -11.29
C LEU A 120 -5.83 -19.99 -11.34
N ALA A 121 -5.02 -19.41 -12.23
CA ALA A 121 -3.58 -19.67 -12.20
C ALA A 121 -2.80 -18.51 -12.83
N ALA A 122 -2.14 -17.70 -12.00
CA ALA A 122 -0.85 -17.19 -12.44
C ALA A 122 0.05 -18.42 -12.61
N PRO A 123 0.74 -18.62 -13.76
CA PRO A 123 1.67 -19.73 -13.90
C PRO A 123 2.72 -19.57 -12.80
N ALA A 124 2.66 -20.44 -11.79
CA ALA A 124 3.72 -20.55 -10.83
C ALA A 124 4.95 -20.96 -11.62
N SER A 125 6.07 -20.23 -11.44
CA SER A 125 7.31 -20.70 -12.04
C SER A 125 7.61 -22.11 -11.51
N PRO A 126 8.25 -23.01 -12.29
CA PRO A 126 8.59 -24.35 -11.82
C PRO A 126 9.31 -24.34 -10.46
N ARG A 127 10.10 -23.30 -10.21
CA ARG A 127 10.81 -23.08 -8.94
C ARG A 127 9.88 -22.80 -7.75
N THR A 128 8.75 -22.13 -7.99
CA THR A 128 7.73 -21.86 -6.96
C THR A 128 6.99 -23.13 -6.58
N GLU A 129 6.70 -24.00 -7.56
CA GLU A 129 6.05 -25.30 -7.31
C GLU A 129 6.97 -26.26 -6.54
N GLU A 130 8.27 -26.26 -6.84
CA GLU A 130 9.27 -27.04 -6.10
C GLU A 130 9.36 -26.61 -4.63
N LEU A 131 9.39 -25.30 -4.38
CA LEU A 131 9.40 -24.74 -3.03
C LEU A 131 8.12 -25.10 -2.25
N LEU A 132 6.96 -24.95 -2.88
CA LEU A 132 5.68 -25.32 -2.26
C LEU A 132 5.67 -26.82 -1.92
N SER A 133 6.02 -27.67 -2.88
CA SER A 133 6.08 -29.14 -2.70
C SER A 133 7.08 -29.58 -1.65
N TRP A 134 8.16 -28.82 -1.45
CA TRP A 134 9.14 -29.05 -0.39
C TRP A 134 8.56 -28.68 0.98
N VAL A 135 7.91 -27.52 1.11
CA VAL A 135 7.28 -27.08 2.37
C VAL A 135 6.18 -28.06 2.80
N THR A 136 5.30 -28.47 1.88
CA THR A 136 4.19 -29.38 2.21
C THR A 136 4.68 -30.73 2.70
N ARG A 137 5.73 -31.28 2.10
CA ARG A 137 6.36 -32.53 2.55
C ARG A 137 6.96 -32.40 3.95
N ASN A 138 7.72 -31.33 4.21
CA ASN A 138 8.34 -31.16 5.52
C ASN A 138 7.32 -30.93 6.64
N LEU A 139 6.19 -30.26 6.36
CA LEU A 139 5.11 -30.10 7.33
C LEU A 139 4.42 -31.44 7.61
N ALA A 140 4.15 -32.25 6.59
CA ALA A 140 3.57 -33.58 6.79
C ALA A 140 4.50 -34.53 7.58
N ASP A 141 5.81 -34.47 7.31
CA ASP A 141 6.82 -35.27 8.03
C ASP A 141 7.10 -34.78 9.45
N ALA A 142 6.76 -33.52 9.76
CA ALA A 142 6.81 -32.98 11.12
C ALA A 142 5.61 -33.46 11.94
N ASP A 143 4.40 -33.46 11.35
CA ASP A 143 3.17 -33.91 12.00
C ASP A 143 3.20 -35.42 12.31
N GLY A 144 3.80 -36.22 11.42
CA GLY A 144 3.99 -37.66 11.64
C GLY A 144 5.01 -38.02 12.74
N ARG A 145 5.89 -37.10 13.13
CA ARG A 145 6.89 -37.31 14.19
C ARG A 145 6.36 -37.06 15.59
N ASP A 146 5.32 -36.24 15.74
CA ASP A 146 4.64 -36.04 17.03
C ASP A 146 3.60 -37.14 17.33
N ALA A 147 3.11 -37.85 16.32
CA ALA A 147 2.19 -38.99 16.50
C ALA A 147 2.87 -40.30 16.96
N ALA A 148 4.22 -40.34 17.02
CA ALA A 148 5.01 -41.53 17.34
C ALA A 148 5.73 -41.45 18.71
N ARG A 149 5.32 -40.53 19.59
CA ARG A 149 5.84 -40.40 20.96
C ARG A 149 4.81 -40.77 22.03
#